data_AF-A0A850KVU1-F1
#
_entry.id   AF-A0A850KVU1-F1
#
_cell.length_a   1.000
_cell.length_b   1.000
_cell.length_c   1.000
_cell.angle_alpha   90.00
_cell.angle_beta   90.00
_cell.angle_gamma   90.00
#
_symmetry.space_group_name_H-M   'P 1'
#
loop_
_entity.id
_entity.type
_entity.pdbx_description
1 polymer ?
#
loop_
_entity_poly.entity_id
_entity_poly.type
_entity_poly.pdbx_seq_one_letter_code
_entity_poly.pdbx_strand_id
1 'polypeptide(L)'
;MAKKKDVTPMRMRRRMNRRQEVSMFGPLLFASLIGLAIFSPSGAGLALIGLAPTIVLGLTAKGPNKSERTQCVGFMNIAGTMPFLAQVIARPNDLMFVATNPINLATMYGAGAVGYALVYVGPMVAAMVMQSMAQERIKNINQQKQALIELWGPEVIGDKDGGEEEPAWAKGGRHPGA
;
A
#
# COMPACT_ATOMS: atom_id res chain seq x y z
N MET A 1 36.66 -27.19 -37.18
CA MET A 1 35.88 -27.44 -35.95
C MET A 1 35.82 -26.15 -35.13
N ALA A 2 34.75 -25.35 -35.27
CA ALA A 2 34.60 -24.10 -34.51
C ALA A 2 33.56 -24.31 -33.40
N LYS A 3 34.01 -24.10 -32.15
CA LYS A 3 33.26 -24.35 -30.91
C LYS A 3 32.18 -23.28 -30.73
N LYS A 4 30.90 -23.68 -30.84
CA LYS A 4 29.73 -22.81 -30.65
C LYS A 4 29.74 -22.26 -29.21
N LYS A 5 29.83 -20.95 -29.06
CA LYS A 5 29.79 -20.28 -27.75
C LYS A 5 28.33 -20.05 -27.38
N ASP A 6 27.82 -20.84 -26.45
CA ASP A 6 26.45 -20.72 -25.96
C ASP A 6 26.29 -19.38 -25.23
N VAL A 7 25.53 -18.46 -25.84
CA VAL A 7 25.20 -17.17 -25.24
C VAL A 7 23.93 -17.38 -24.41
N THR A 8 24.13 -17.56 -23.11
CA THR A 8 23.04 -17.57 -22.12
C THR A 8 22.23 -16.28 -22.17
N PRO A 9 20.88 -16.33 -22.19
CA PRO A 9 20.07 -15.13 -22.16
C PRO A 9 20.28 -14.41 -20.83
N MET A 10 20.68 -13.14 -20.91
CA MET A 10 20.86 -12.27 -19.76
C MET A 10 19.49 -12.00 -19.12
N ARG A 11 19.10 -12.86 -18.17
CA ARG A 11 17.93 -12.67 -17.32
C ARG A 11 18.17 -11.42 -16.48
N MET A 12 17.61 -10.29 -16.91
CA MET A 12 17.56 -9.06 -16.12
C MET A 12 16.62 -9.28 -14.93
N ARG A 13 17.12 -9.99 -13.91
CA ARG A 13 16.43 -10.23 -12.66
C ARG A 13 16.47 -8.90 -11.91
N ARG A 14 15.49 -8.02 -12.17
CA ARG A 14 15.26 -6.79 -11.40
C ARG A 14 15.03 -7.21 -9.95
N ARG A 15 16.11 -7.30 -9.16
CA ARG A 15 16.05 -7.47 -7.72
C ARG A 15 15.50 -6.15 -7.18
N MET A 16 14.17 -6.09 -7.08
CA MET A 16 13.49 -5.07 -6.32
C MET A 16 13.96 -5.27 -4.87
N ASN A 17 14.94 -4.48 -4.45
CA ASN A 17 15.41 -4.47 -3.07
C ASN A 17 14.21 -4.07 -2.23
N ARG A 18 13.56 -5.07 -1.63
CA ARG A 18 12.45 -4.90 -0.72
C ARG A 18 13.06 -4.32 0.55
N ARG A 19 13.22 -2.99 0.60
CA ARG A 19 13.58 -2.29 1.84
C ARG A 19 12.51 -2.65 2.85
N GLN A 20 12.89 -3.49 3.79
CA GLN A 20 12.07 -3.88 4.91
C GLN A 20 12.07 -2.65 5.83
N GLU A 21 11.15 -1.72 5.59
CA GLU A 21 10.93 -0.57 6.47
C GLU A 21 10.74 -1.10 7.89
N VAL A 22 11.65 -0.72 8.79
CA VAL A 22 11.63 -1.18 10.17
C VAL A 22 10.45 -0.47 10.85
N SER A 23 9.32 -1.16 10.94
CA SER A 23 8.08 -0.53 11.41
C SER A 23 8.17 -0.23 12.91
N MET A 24 8.23 1.05 13.25
CA MET A 24 8.23 1.54 14.63
C MET A 24 6.85 1.42 15.30
N PHE A 25 5.79 1.12 14.55
CA PHE A 25 4.42 1.12 15.07
C PHE A 25 4.19 0.09 16.20
N GLY A 26 4.69 -1.14 16.02
CA GLY A 26 4.57 -2.18 17.05
C GLY A 26 5.24 -1.78 18.36
N PRO A 27 6.55 -1.45 18.36
CA PRO A 27 7.25 -0.97 19.54
C PRO A 27 6.58 0.24 20.19
N LEU A 28 6.12 1.22 19.41
CA LEU A 28 5.43 2.40 19.92
C LEU A 28 4.09 2.07 20.58
N LEU A 29 3.30 1.16 20.00
CA LEU A 29 2.04 0.71 20.59
C LEU A 29 2.27 -0.01 21.92
N PHE A 30 3.26 -0.88 22.01
CA PHE A 30 3.62 -1.54 23.28
C PHE A 30 4.17 -0.54 24.31
N ALA A 31 5.03 0.39 23.92
CA ALA A 31 5.54 1.42 24.80
C ALA A 31 4.39 2.32 25.33
N SER A 32 3.43 2.66 24.47
CA SER A 32 2.23 3.42 24.86
C SER A 32 1.36 2.65 25.84
N LEU A 33 1.15 1.35 25.64
CA LEU A 33 0.41 0.50 26.57
C LEU A 33 1.11 0.39 27.93
N ILE A 34 2.44 0.26 27.95
CA ILE A 34 3.23 0.22 29.20
C ILE A 34 3.14 1.57 29.92
N GLY A 35 3.32 2.68 29.20
CA GLY A 35 3.19 4.03 29.77
C GLY A 35 1.79 4.27 30.35
N LEU A 36 0.76 3.83 29.63
CA LEU A 36 -0.63 3.90 30.09
C LEU A 36 -0.86 3.02 31.33
N ALA A 37 -0.24 1.83 31.42
CA ALA A 37 -0.38 0.95 32.57
C ALA A 37 0.23 1.55 33.84
N ILE A 38 1.34 2.28 33.70
CA ILE A 38 1.97 3.02 34.80
C ILE A 38 1.08 4.20 35.24
N PHE A 39 0.44 4.89 34.30
CA PHE A 39 -0.40 6.05 34.58
C PHE A 39 -1.79 5.69 35.12
N SER A 40 -2.47 4.73 34.48
CA SER A 40 -3.82 4.28 34.82
C SER A 40 -3.96 2.78 34.52
N PRO A 41 -3.83 1.90 35.54
CA PRO A 41 -3.97 0.46 35.36
C PRO A 41 -5.32 0.06 34.76
N SER A 42 -6.41 0.73 35.18
CA SER A 42 -7.75 0.50 34.63
C SER A 42 -7.84 0.89 33.16
N GLY A 43 -7.27 2.04 32.78
CA GLY A 43 -7.23 2.48 31.38
C GLY A 43 -6.43 1.51 30.50
N ALA A 44 -5.30 1.01 30.98
CA ALA A 44 -4.52 0.01 30.27
C ALA A 44 -5.25 -1.33 30.15
N GLY A 45 -5.96 -1.76 31.20
CA GLY A 45 -6.83 -2.94 31.15
C GLY A 45 -7.89 -2.82 30.05
N LEU A 46 -8.56 -1.67 29.94
CA LEU A 46 -9.50 -1.42 28.86
C LEU A 46 -8.82 -1.39 27.49
N ALA A 47 -7.67 -0.72 27.38
CA ALA A 47 -6.91 -0.64 26.13
C ALA A 47 -6.48 -2.03 25.63
N LEU A 48 -6.09 -2.95 26.52
CA LEU A 48 -5.78 -4.34 26.15
C LEU A 48 -7.00 -5.07 25.57
N ILE A 49 -8.18 -4.86 26.15
CA ILE A 49 -9.43 -5.49 25.70
C ILE A 49 -9.89 -4.87 24.36
N GLY A 50 -9.93 -3.55 24.26
CA GLY A 50 -10.40 -2.82 23.08
C GLY A 50 -9.43 -2.91 21.89
N LEU A 51 -8.13 -2.87 22.15
CA LEU A 51 -7.11 -2.96 21.09
C LEU A 51 -6.75 -4.40 20.69
N ALA A 52 -7.45 -5.40 21.22
CA ALA A 52 -7.22 -6.81 20.89
C ALA A 52 -7.16 -7.09 19.37
N PRO A 53 -8.06 -6.57 18.50
CA PRO A 53 -7.95 -6.76 17.05
C PRO A 53 -6.60 -6.28 16.45
N THR A 54 -6.07 -5.17 16.96
CA THR A 54 -4.78 -4.60 16.51
C THR A 54 -3.61 -5.44 16.99
N ILE A 55 -3.66 -5.90 18.24
CA ILE A 55 -2.63 -6.76 18.84
C ILE A 55 -2.58 -8.09 18.08
N VAL A 56 -3.73 -8.73 17.88
CA VAL A 56 -3.86 -9.99 17.13
C VAL A 56 -3.33 -9.83 15.72
N LEU A 57 -3.67 -8.74 15.02
CA LEU A 57 -3.13 -8.46 13.69
C LEU A 57 -1.61 -8.26 13.71
N GLY A 58 -1.08 -7.51 14.68
CA GLY A 58 0.36 -7.31 14.86
C GLY A 58 1.14 -8.62 15.03
N LEU A 59 0.57 -9.58 15.74
CA LEU A 59 1.17 -10.90 15.99
C LEU A 59 1.00 -11.85 14.80
N THR A 60 -0.18 -11.89 14.18
CA THR A 60 -0.53 -12.89 13.15
C THR A 60 -0.18 -12.47 11.73
N ALA A 61 -0.18 -11.17 11.43
CA ALA A 61 0.02 -10.69 10.07
C ALA A 61 1.41 -11.08 9.54
N LYS A 62 1.41 -11.52 8.27
CA LYS A 62 2.59 -11.92 7.50
C LYS A 62 2.51 -11.30 6.11
N GLY A 63 3.66 -11.20 5.46
CA GLY A 63 3.76 -10.76 4.07
C GLY A 63 4.25 -9.32 3.88
N PRO A 64 4.37 -8.89 2.61
CA PRO A 64 4.66 -7.49 2.29
C PRO A 64 3.58 -6.58 2.86
N ASN A 65 3.97 -5.37 3.26
CA ASN A 65 3.05 -4.32 3.72
C ASN A 65 2.32 -4.64 5.03
N LYS A 66 2.84 -5.60 5.83
CA LYS A 66 2.33 -5.89 7.18
C LYS A 66 2.20 -4.62 8.01
N SER A 67 3.24 -3.78 8.01
CA SER A 67 3.30 -2.55 8.79
C SER A 67 2.16 -1.60 8.48
N GLU A 68 1.94 -1.32 7.19
CA GLU A 68 0.90 -0.42 6.68
C GLU A 68 -0.50 -0.94 7.03
N ARG A 69 -0.73 -2.25 6.87
CA ARG A 69 -1.99 -2.89 7.23
C ARG A 69 -2.26 -2.80 8.73
N THR A 70 -1.26 -3.09 9.56
CA THR A 70 -1.39 -2.99 11.02
C THR A 70 -1.60 -1.55 11.48
N GLN A 71 -0.97 -0.57 10.84
CA GLN A 71 -1.17 0.86 11.13
C GLN A 71 -2.60 1.30 10.79
N CYS A 72 -3.11 0.93 9.62
CA CYS A 72 -4.47 1.28 9.19
C CYS A 72 -5.53 0.75 10.19
N VAL A 73 -5.46 -0.55 10.52
CA VAL A 73 -6.37 -1.16 11.50
C VAL A 73 -6.13 -0.58 12.90
N GLY A 74 -4.86 -0.35 13.26
CA GLY A 74 -4.47 0.15 14.57
C GLY A 74 -5.03 1.53 14.86
N PHE A 75 -4.88 2.48 13.95
CA PHE A 75 -5.41 3.84 14.14
C PHE A 75 -6.93 3.84 14.21
N MET A 76 -7.61 3.06 13.36
CA MET A 76 -9.07 2.98 13.40
C MET A 76 -9.57 2.38 14.72
N ASN A 77 -8.94 1.30 15.19
CA ASN A 77 -9.30 0.67 16.46
C ASN A 77 -9.01 1.57 17.68
N ILE A 78 -7.88 2.28 17.66
CA ILE A 78 -7.56 3.29 18.68
C ILE A 78 -8.64 4.38 18.70
N ALA A 79 -9.03 4.90 17.54
CA ALA A 79 -10.07 5.93 17.46
C ALA A 79 -11.40 5.46 18.06
N GLY A 80 -11.81 4.21 17.82
CA GLY A 80 -13.02 3.63 18.42
C GLY A 80 -12.91 3.34 19.93
N THR A 81 -11.70 3.11 20.43
CA THR A 81 -11.46 2.83 21.86
C THR A 81 -11.28 4.11 22.69
N MET A 82 -10.82 5.20 22.08
CA MET A 82 -10.55 6.48 22.75
C MET A 82 -11.67 7.05 23.63
N PRO A 83 -12.95 7.13 23.21
CA PRO A 83 -13.99 7.73 24.05
C PRO A 83 -14.21 6.96 25.36
N PHE A 84 -14.18 5.63 25.30
CA PHE A 84 -14.32 4.76 26.47
C PHE A 84 -13.05 4.75 27.34
N LEU A 85 -11.88 4.90 26.71
CA LEU A 85 -10.63 5.04 27.42
C LEU A 85 -10.61 6.32 28.27
N ALA A 86 -11.05 7.44 27.72
CA ALA A 86 -11.19 8.70 28.46
C ALA A 86 -12.15 8.54 29.65
N GLN A 87 -13.27 7.82 29.47
CA GLN A 87 -14.22 7.53 30.55
C GLN A 87 -13.58 6.72 31.68
N VAL A 88 -12.86 5.63 31.38
CA VAL A 88 -12.22 4.78 32.40
C VAL A 88 -11.04 5.46 33.08
N ILE A 89 -10.30 6.33 32.37
CA ILE A 89 -9.25 7.14 33.00
C ILE A 89 -9.87 8.11 34.02
N ALA A 90 -10.99 8.76 33.67
CA ALA A 90 -11.67 9.68 34.58
C ALA A 90 -12.38 8.96 35.75
N ARG A 91 -12.88 7.74 35.51
CA ARG A 91 -13.58 6.91 36.50
C ARG A 91 -13.05 5.47 36.48
N PRO A 92 -11.94 5.20 37.18
CA PRO A 92 -11.27 3.90 37.13
C PRO A 92 -12.13 2.69 37.56
N ASN A 93 -13.11 2.92 38.43
CA ASN A 93 -14.04 1.90 38.91
C ASN A 93 -15.05 1.45 37.86
N ASP A 94 -15.26 2.25 36.80
CA ASP A 94 -16.21 1.94 35.72
C ASP A 94 -15.65 0.92 34.72
N LEU A 95 -14.39 0.48 34.87
CA LEU A 95 -13.74 -0.47 33.95
C LEU A 95 -14.63 -1.68 33.66
N MET A 96 -15.12 -2.36 34.70
CA MET A 96 -15.89 -3.58 34.51
C MET A 96 -17.20 -3.28 33.77
N PHE A 97 -17.89 -2.22 34.17
CA PHE A 97 -19.13 -1.78 33.54
C PHE A 97 -18.94 -1.45 32.06
N VAL A 98 -17.86 -0.73 31.72
CA VAL A 98 -17.55 -0.34 30.34
C VAL A 98 -17.12 -1.56 29.51
N ALA A 99 -16.31 -2.46 30.07
CA ALA A 99 -15.76 -3.62 29.39
C ALA A 99 -16.78 -4.76 29.20
N THR A 100 -17.81 -4.87 30.05
CA THR A 100 -18.87 -5.88 29.89
C THR A 100 -20.06 -5.39 29.07
N ASN A 101 -20.13 -4.09 28.78
CA ASN A 101 -21.25 -3.54 28.02
C ASN A 101 -21.14 -3.96 26.54
N PRO A 102 -22.13 -4.69 25.99
CA PRO A 102 -22.06 -5.21 24.63
C PRO A 102 -22.03 -4.10 23.58
N ILE A 103 -22.66 -2.95 23.84
CA ILE A 103 -22.69 -1.81 22.91
C ILE A 103 -21.30 -1.16 22.84
N ASN A 104 -20.61 -1.06 23.98
CA ASN A 104 -19.25 -0.49 24.03
C ASN A 104 -18.26 -1.40 23.28
N LEU A 105 -18.33 -2.71 23.54
CA LEU A 105 -17.50 -3.71 22.82
C LEU A 105 -17.79 -3.72 21.32
N ALA A 106 -19.06 -3.65 20.93
CA ALA A 106 -19.45 -3.57 19.52
C ALA A 106 -18.89 -2.32 18.85
N THR A 107 -18.83 -1.19 19.57
CA THR A 107 -18.26 0.06 19.04
C THR A 107 -16.74 -0.03 18.88
N MET A 108 -16.03 -0.53 19.91
CA MET A 108 -14.58 -0.71 19.87
C MET A 108 -14.16 -1.66 18.74
N TYR A 109 -14.76 -2.86 18.71
CA TYR A 109 -14.43 -3.86 17.70
C TYR A 109 -14.99 -3.51 16.33
N GLY A 110 -16.12 -2.79 16.26
CA GLY A 110 -16.66 -2.24 15.03
C GLY A 110 -15.67 -1.29 14.36
N ALA A 111 -15.02 -0.40 15.13
CA ALA A 111 -13.98 0.46 14.58
C ALA A 111 -12.78 -0.35 14.06
N GLY A 112 -12.34 -1.37 14.80
CA GLY A 112 -11.31 -2.30 14.31
C GLY A 112 -11.71 -3.02 13.01
N ALA A 113 -12.98 -3.45 12.90
CA ALA A 113 -13.52 -4.08 11.71
C ALA A 113 -13.57 -3.13 10.50
N VAL A 114 -13.92 -1.85 10.71
CA VAL A 114 -13.83 -0.83 9.65
C VAL A 114 -12.40 -0.66 9.18
N GLY A 115 -11.42 -0.66 10.09
CA GLY A 115 -10.01 -0.66 9.72
C GLY A 115 -9.63 -1.84 8.81
N TYR A 116 -10.12 -3.04 9.13
CA TYR A 116 -9.94 -4.22 8.28
C TYR A 116 -10.61 -4.07 6.92
N ALA A 117 -11.82 -3.53 6.88
CA ALA A 117 -12.54 -3.28 5.63
C ALA A 117 -11.73 -2.30 4.74
N LEU A 118 -11.15 -1.25 5.31
CA LEU A 118 -10.31 -0.29 4.58
C LEU A 118 -9.06 -0.95 3.99
N VAL A 119 -8.45 -1.91 4.68
CA VAL A 119 -7.30 -2.64 4.14
C VAL A 119 -7.64 -3.42 2.87
N TYR A 120 -8.88 -3.90 2.72
CA TYR A 120 -9.31 -4.63 1.52
C TYR A 120 -9.94 -3.73 0.46
N VAL A 121 -10.74 -2.76 0.86
CA VAL A 121 -11.47 -1.86 -0.05
C VAL A 121 -10.56 -0.75 -0.58
N GLY A 122 -9.64 -0.25 0.24
CA GLY A 122 -8.75 0.87 -0.12
C GLY A 122 -7.98 0.65 -1.43
N PRO A 123 -7.30 -0.50 -1.63
CA PRO A 123 -6.59 -0.78 -2.88
C PRO A 123 -7.51 -0.84 -4.10
N MET A 124 -8.74 -1.35 -3.94
CA MET A 124 -9.71 -1.41 -5.03
C MET A 124 -10.14 -0.01 -5.47
N VAL A 125 -10.44 0.86 -4.50
CA VAL A 125 -10.78 2.27 -4.77
C VAL A 125 -9.59 2.99 -5.42
N ALA A 126 -8.38 2.80 -4.89
CA ALA A 126 -7.17 3.39 -5.45
C ALA A 126 -6.93 2.94 -6.91
N ALA A 127 -7.18 1.66 -7.22
CA ALA A 127 -7.07 1.15 -8.58
C ALA A 127 -8.07 1.80 -9.54
N MET A 128 -9.33 1.98 -9.11
CA MET A 128 -10.35 2.67 -9.91
C MET A 128 -9.95 4.12 -10.23
N VAL A 129 -9.47 4.86 -9.22
CA VAL A 129 -9.01 6.24 -9.39
C VAL A 129 -7.81 6.29 -10.35
N MET A 130 -6.82 5.42 -10.16
CA MET A 130 -5.65 5.36 -11.05
C MET A 130 -6.03 5.03 -12.49
N GLN A 131 -7.01 4.14 -12.71
CA GLN A 131 -7.50 3.82 -14.05
C GLN A 131 -8.18 5.03 -14.69
N SER A 132 -9.00 5.78 -13.95
CA SER A 132 -9.63 7.01 -14.45
C SER A 132 -8.58 8.04 -14.89
N MET A 133 -7.58 8.28 -14.04
CA MET A 133 -6.48 9.21 -14.37
C MET A 133 -5.67 8.75 -15.58
N ALA A 134 -5.46 7.44 -15.72
CA ALA A 134 -4.75 6.87 -16.88
C ALA A 134 -5.55 7.07 -18.18
N GLN A 135 -6.87 6.90 -18.14
CA GLN A 135 -7.74 7.15 -19.29
C GLN A 135 -7.73 8.61 -19.74
N GLU A 136 -7.80 9.55 -18.79
CA GLU A 136 -7.66 10.98 -19.10
C GLU A 136 -6.31 11.29 -19.74
N ARG A 137 -5.23 10.70 -19.23
CA ARG A 137 -3.90 10.90 -19.79
C ARG A 137 -3.77 10.35 -21.20
N ILE A 138 -4.35 9.17 -21.48
CA ILE A 138 -4.41 8.60 -22.83
C ILE A 138 -5.19 9.52 -23.76
N LYS A 139 -6.35 10.03 -23.31
CA LYS A 139 -7.16 10.98 -24.08
C LYS A 139 -6.37 12.24 -24.45
N ASN A 140 -5.67 12.84 -23.49
CA ASN A 140 -4.86 14.03 -23.72
C ASN A 140 -3.72 13.76 -24.71
N ILE A 141 -3.04 12.61 -24.59
CA ILE A 141 -1.99 12.21 -25.55
C ILE A 141 -2.57 12.02 -26.94
N ASN A 142 -3.73 11.37 -27.07
CA ASN A 142 -4.38 11.17 -28.37
C ASN A 142 -4.84 12.49 -29.01
N GLN A 143 -5.34 13.43 -28.21
CA GLN A 143 -5.68 14.79 -28.67
C GLN A 143 -4.44 15.53 -29.18
N GLN A 144 -3.32 15.47 -28.45
CA GLN A 144 -2.06 16.07 -28.89
C GLN A 144 -1.55 15.44 -30.19
N LYS A 145 -1.64 14.12 -30.32
CA LYS A 145 -1.30 13.42 -31.58
C LYS A 145 -2.17 13.90 -32.73
N GLN A 146 -3.48 13.99 -32.53
CA GLN A 146 -4.42 14.45 -33.56
C GLN A 146 -4.12 15.88 -34.01
N ALA A 147 -3.86 16.79 -33.06
CA ALA A 147 -3.50 18.17 -33.38
C ALA A 147 -2.19 18.27 -34.17
N LEU A 148 -1.21 17.39 -33.91
CA LEU A 148 0.02 17.33 -34.69
C LEU A 148 -0.24 16.87 -36.13
N ILE A 149 -1.10 15.88 -36.33
CA ILE A 149 -1.50 15.39 -37.66
C ILE A 149 -2.20 16.49 -38.46
N GLU A 150 -3.10 17.25 -37.81
CA GLU A 150 -3.81 18.35 -38.46
C GLU A 150 -2.88 19.47 -38.91
N LEU A 151 -1.84 19.79 -38.13
CA LEU A 151 -0.91 20.88 -38.43
C LEU A 151 0.19 20.48 -39.43
N TRP A 152 0.66 19.23 -39.37
CA TRP A 152 1.86 18.81 -40.10
C TRP A 152 1.61 17.70 -41.12
N GLY A 153 0.37 17.24 -41.25
CA GLY A 153 0.01 16.12 -42.11
C GLY A 153 0.34 14.74 -41.49
N PRO A 154 -0.14 13.66 -42.13
CA PRO A 154 -0.03 12.30 -41.61
C PRO A 154 1.42 11.76 -41.59
N GLU A 155 2.33 12.36 -42.36
CA GLU A 155 3.74 11.92 -42.49
C GLU A 155 4.56 12.05 -41.19
N VAL A 156 4.07 12.82 -40.20
CA VAL A 156 4.74 13.00 -38.90
C VAL A 156 4.49 11.83 -37.95
N ILE A 157 3.43 11.04 -38.16
CA ILE A 157 3.31 9.76 -37.50
C ILE A 157 4.30 8.86 -38.23
N GLY A 158 5.43 8.54 -37.61
CA GLY A 158 6.39 7.57 -38.13
C GLY A 158 5.70 6.21 -38.28
N ASP A 159 5.03 6.05 -39.42
CA ASP A 159 4.37 4.83 -39.83
C ASP A 159 5.46 3.86 -40.26
N LYS A 160 5.49 2.69 -39.61
CA LYS A 160 6.50 1.65 -39.84
C LYS A 160 6.25 0.85 -41.12
N ASP A 161 5.24 1.23 -41.89
CA ASP A 161 4.79 0.45 -43.05
C ASP A 161 5.35 0.99 -44.38
N GLY A 162 6.05 2.13 -44.36
CA GLY A 162 6.93 2.55 -45.45
C GLY A 162 8.32 1.96 -45.24
N GLY A 163 8.73 1.03 -46.11
CA GLY A 163 10.02 0.31 -46.05
C GLY A 163 11.17 1.19 -45.55
N GLU A 164 11.55 1.02 -44.29
CA GLU A 164 12.64 1.75 -43.66
C GLU A 164 13.96 1.28 -44.27
N GLU A 165 14.48 2.03 -45.26
CA GLU A 165 15.92 2.08 -45.41
C GLU A 165 16.49 2.65 -44.10
N GLU A 166 17.18 1.80 -43.33
CA GLU A 166 17.88 2.21 -42.12
C GLU A 166 18.66 3.51 -42.39
N PRO A 167 18.46 4.57 -41.58
CA PRO A 167 19.21 5.80 -41.74
C PRO A 167 20.71 5.50 -41.59
N ALA A 168 21.55 6.17 -42.37
CA ALA A 168 22.98 5.84 -42.51
C ALA A 168 23.77 5.69 -41.19
N TRP A 169 23.28 6.30 -40.11
CA TRP A 169 23.85 6.19 -38.76
C TRP A 169 23.54 4.86 -38.04
N ALA A 170 22.52 4.12 -38.46
CA ALA A 170 22.17 2.78 -37.95
C ALA A 170 22.90 1.63 -38.69
N LYS A 171 23.42 1.89 -39.90
CA LYS A 171 24.13 0.90 -40.72
C LYS A 171 25.57 0.58 -40.26
N GLY A 172 26.09 1.25 -39.21
CA GLY A 172 27.46 1.08 -38.73
C GLY A 172 27.71 -0.05 -37.73
N GLY A 173 26.70 -0.81 -37.32
CA GLY A 173 26.81 -1.77 -36.20
C GLY A 173 26.67 -3.26 -36.54
N ARG A 174 26.36 -3.62 -37.79
CA ARG A 174 26.15 -5.02 -38.18
C ARG A 174 27.17 -5.45 -39.23
N HIS A 175 28.24 -6.08 -38.75
CA HIS A 175 29.16 -6.82 -39.60
C HIS A 175 28.43 -8.05 -40.17
N PRO A 176 28.38 -8.23 -41.50
CA PRO A 176 27.78 -9.40 -42.11
C PRO A 176 28.82 -10.53 -42.23
N GLY A 177 28.41 -11.75 -41.87
CA GLY A 177 28.94 -13.01 -42.40
C GLY A 177 30.36 -13.41 -42.00
N ALA A 178 30.46 -14.26 -40.97
CA ALA A 178 31.24 -15.51 -40.96
C ALA A 178 30.96 -16.28 -39.65
#